data_AF-A0A6J8BL08-F1
#
_entry.id   AF-A0A6J8BL08-F1
#
_cell.length_a   1.000
_cell.length_b   1.000
_cell.length_c   1.000
_cell.angle_alpha   90.00
_cell.angle_beta   90.00
_cell.angle_gamma   90.00
#
_symmetry.space_group_name_H-M   'P 1'
#
loop_
_entity.id
_entity.type
_entity.pdbx_description
1 polymer ?
#
loop_
_entity_poly.entity_id
_entity_poly.type
_entity_poly.pdbx_seq_one_letter_code
_entity_poly.pdbx_strand_id
1 'polypeptide(L)'
;MKELYDQTKERLKTIEDYLKPNVKIHTIWECEFDQQKYPEVDPHLKPIDKRDAFYGGRTETIQLYNNLSDLKEIDKAIEKGYKLQKIYELEHFEKTSTDIFKLYVDTFMKYKQEASGCKCDPKYCKPDCENDKECKTKIQYIIDNAAYNLDIDKVKHNSGLRFIAKICLNNLWGHFGMRDNFTQKEYCFTLEHITKIVFNEKYKDISTMILDENIVLTEYKEKKNILNLIQV
;
A
#
# COMPACT_ATOMS: atom_id res chain seq x y z
N MET A 1 20.97 -15.74 -15.14
CA MET A 1 21.44 -15.31 -13.80
C MET A 1 22.67 -14.41 -13.86
N LYS A 2 23.76 -14.73 -14.58
CA LYS A 2 24.92 -13.83 -14.76
C LYS A 2 24.54 -12.45 -15.32
N GLU A 3 23.71 -12.44 -16.35
CA GLU A 3 23.27 -11.21 -17.01
C GLU A 3 22.55 -10.22 -16.07
N LEU A 4 21.74 -10.72 -15.13
CA LEU A 4 21.05 -9.87 -14.14
C LEU A 4 22.03 -9.31 -13.09
N TYR A 5 23.05 -10.09 -12.72
CA TYR A 5 24.11 -9.65 -11.81
C TYR A 5 24.95 -8.55 -12.46
N ASP A 6 25.32 -8.73 -13.73
CA ASP A 6 26.12 -7.77 -14.49
C ASP A 6 25.35 -6.45 -14.68
N GLN A 7 24.06 -6.51 -15.04
CA GLN A 7 23.18 -5.33 -15.11
C GLN A 7 23.04 -4.61 -13.76
N THR A 8 22.98 -5.36 -12.67
CA THR A 8 22.90 -4.76 -11.32
C THR A 8 24.21 -4.06 -10.95
N LYS A 9 25.35 -4.63 -11.31
CA LYS A 9 26.66 -4.02 -11.10
C LYS A 9 26.85 -2.74 -11.91
N GLU A 10 26.39 -2.70 -13.15
CA GLU A 10 26.42 -1.48 -13.96
C GLU A 10 25.57 -0.36 -13.34
N ARG A 11 24.35 -0.68 -12.90
CA ARG A 11 23.48 0.29 -12.21
C ARG A 11 24.11 0.85 -10.94
N LEU A 12 24.71 -0.01 -10.12
CA LEU A 12 25.42 0.42 -8.90
C LEU A 12 26.56 1.39 -9.23
N LYS A 13 27.33 1.10 -10.29
CA LYS A 13 28.42 1.97 -10.73
C LYS A 13 27.90 3.34 -11.19
N THR A 14 26.83 3.38 -11.97
CA THR A 14 26.19 4.64 -12.39
C THR A 14 25.72 5.46 -11.19
N ILE A 15 25.10 4.82 -10.20
CA ILE A 15 24.61 5.49 -8.98
C ILE A 15 25.78 6.03 -8.15
N GLU A 16 26.85 5.23 -7.99
CA GLU A 16 28.06 5.67 -7.30
C GLU A 16 28.72 6.85 -8.00
N ASP A 17 28.87 6.82 -9.32
CA ASP A 17 29.52 7.88 -10.08
C ASP A 17 28.72 9.20 -10.02
N TYR A 18 27.39 9.12 -9.97
CA TYR A 18 26.52 10.29 -9.91
C TYR A 18 26.44 10.91 -8.49
N LEU A 19 26.54 10.09 -7.44
CA LEU A 19 26.29 10.53 -6.05
C LEU A 19 27.55 10.65 -5.18
N LYS A 20 28.69 10.06 -5.58
CA LYS A 20 29.97 10.10 -4.86
C LYS A 20 30.45 11.49 -4.43
N PRO A 21 30.25 12.58 -5.18
CA PRO A 21 30.75 13.89 -4.75
C PRO A 21 30.12 14.39 -3.44
N ASN A 22 28.90 13.93 -3.11
CA ASN A 22 28.07 14.54 -2.07
C ASN A 22 27.52 13.56 -1.03
N VAL A 23 27.62 12.24 -1.23
CA VAL A 23 26.99 11.24 -0.33
C VAL A 23 27.85 9.98 -0.19
N LYS A 24 27.97 9.48 1.04
CA LYS A 24 28.56 8.17 1.34
C LYS A 24 27.53 7.06 1.11
N ILE A 25 27.72 6.25 0.08
CA ILE A 25 26.81 5.14 -0.27
C ILE A 25 27.31 3.85 0.39
N HIS A 26 26.41 3.13 1.07
CA HIS A 26 26.63 1.78 1.57
C HIS A 26 25.72 0.81 0.82
N THR A 27 26.31 -0.17 0.14
CA THR A 27 25.59 -1.18 -0.64
C THR A 27 25.71 -2.54 0.05
N ILE A 28 24.59 -3.23 0.21
CA ILE A 28 24.53 -4.60 0.75
C ILE A 28 23.65 -5.45 -0.17
N TRP A 29 24.07 -6.67 -0.47
CA TRP A 29 23.24 -7.60 -1.22
C TRP A 29 22.21 -8.26 -0.32
N GLU A 30 21.05 -8.62 -0.86
CA GLU A 30 19.96 -9.27 -0.11
C GLU A 30 20.43 -10.53 0.63
N CYS A 31 21.24 -11.36 -0.03
CA CYS A 31 21.80 -12.56 0.59
C CYS A 31 22.81 -12.27 1.72
N GLU A 32 23.47 -11.12 1.72
CA GLU A 32 24.36 -10.66 2.80
C GLU A 32 23.54 -10.01 3.93
N PHE A 33 22.43 -9.36 3.59
CA PHE A 33 21.47 -8.79 4.54
C PHE A 33 20.77 -9.89 5.35
N ASP A 34 20.35 -10.98 4.69
CA ASP A 34 19.70 -12.12 5.33
C ASP A 34 20.61 -12.90 6.29
N GLN A 35 21.94 -12.78 6.11
CA GLN A 35 22.95 -13.40 6.97
C GLN A 35 23.26 -12.58 8.22
N GLN A 36 22.84 -11.32 8.27
CA GLN A 36 22.97 -10.53 9.49
C GLN A 36 21.98 -11.05 10.52
N LYS A 37 22.46 -11.39 11.72
CA LYS A 37 21.59 -11.63 12.86
C LYS A 37 20.83 -10.33 13.13
N TYR A 38 19.50 -10.38 13.04
CA TYR A 38 18.65 -9.30 13.53
C TYR A 38 19.11 -8.93 14.94
N PRO A 39 19.23 -7.63 15.28
CA PRO A 39 19.43 -7.25 16.67
C PRO A 39 18.33 -7.91 17.50
N GLU A 40 18.67 -8.38 18.71
CA GLU A 40 17.66 -8.88 19.64
C GLU A 40 16.55 -7.85 19.73
N VAL A 41 15.31 -8.29 19.47
CA VAL A 41 14.14 -7.41 19.47
C VAL A 41 14.09 -6.76 20.84
N ASP A 42 14.23 -5.44 20.90
CA ASP A 42 14.14 -4.69 22.14
C ASP A 42 12.82 -5.09 22.84
N PRO A 43 12.86 -5.64 24.07
CA PRO A 43 11.65 -5.98 24.81
C PRO A 43 10.69 -4.80 25.02
N HIS A 44 11.18 -3.57 24.84
CA HIS A 44 10.42 -2.32 24.96
C HIS A 44 9.89 -1.81 23.62
N LEU A 45 10.04 -2.56 22.51
CA LEU A 45 9.43 -2.20 21.24
C LEU A 45 7.92 -2.13 21.43
N LYS A 46 7.38 -0.91 21.43
CA LYS A 46 5.94 -0.67 21.43
C LYS A 46 5.31 -1.40 20.24
N PRO A 47 4.04 -1.83 20.34
CA PRO A 47 3.38 -2.44 19.19
C PRO A 47 3.50 -1.46 18.02
N ILE A 48 3.78 -1.97 16.81
CA ILE A 48 3.88 -1.15 15.59
C ILE A 48 2.72 -0.15 15.60
N ASP A 49 3.03 1.14 15.62
CA ASP A 49 2.02 2.18 15.48
C ASP A 49 1.28 1.85 14.18
N LYS A 50 -0.05 1.73 14.25
CA LYS A 50 -0.87 1.40 13.08
C LYS A 50 -0.53 2.35 11.93
N ARG A 51 -0.18 3.60 12.25
CA ARG A 51 0.26 4.63 11.31
C ARG A 51 1.53 4.27 10.54
N ASP A 52 2.48 3.58 11.19
CA ASP A 52 3.75 3.18 10.60
C ASP A 52 3.64 1.92 9.73
N ALA A 53 2.61 1.09 9.95
CA ALA A 53 2.27 -0.02 9.07
C ALA A 53 1.74 0.42 7.69
N PHE A 54 1.48 1.73 7.51
CA PHE A 54 0.95 2.31 6.27
C PHE A 54 2.02 2.95 5.36
N TYR A 55 3.30 2.95 5.75
CA TYR A 55 4.39 3.41 4.87
C TYR A 55 5.00 2.22 4.12
N GLY A 56 4.41 1.84 2.99
CA GLY A 56 4.97 0.78 2.16
C GLY A 56 3.98 0.18 1.15
N GLY A 57 3.53 0.97 0.19
CA GLY A 57 2.73 0.49 -0.93
C GLY A 57 2.97 1.31 -2.19
N ARG A 58 3.11 0.63 -3.33
CA ARG A 58 3.12 1.25 -4.66
C ARG A 58 1.73 1.80 -4.96
N THR A 59 1.51 3.05 -4.62
CA THR A 59 0.36 3.85 -5.07
C THR A 59 0.93 5.12 -5.67
N GLU A 60 0.48 5.48 -6.87
CA GLU A 60 0.74 6.80 -7.46
C GLU A 60 0.48 7.88 -6.40
N THR A 61 1.34 8.89 -6.39
CA THR A 61 1.30 10.02 -5.46
C THR A 61 0.01 10.82 -5.67
N ILE A 62 -1.11 10.41 -5.09
CA ILE A 62 -2.24 11.31 -4.85
C ILE A 62 -1.90 12.09 -3.60
N GLN A 63 -1.40 13.31 -3.79
CA GLN A 63 -1.26 14.29 -2.72
C GLN A 63 -2.55 15.10 -2.61
N LEU A 64 -3.37 14.75 -1.62
CA LEU A 64 -4.38 15.64 -1.09
C LEU A 64 -3.73 16.37 0.09
N TYR A 65 -3.54 17.68 -0.04
CA TYR A 65 -2.63 18.44 0.82
C TYR A 65 -3.32 19.11 2.01
N ASN A 66 -2.50 19.31 3.05
CA ASN A 66 -2.80 19.99 4.31
C ASN A 66 -1.81 21.17 4.47
N ASN A 67 -1.96 21.99 5.52
CA ASN A 67 -1.10 23.16 5.81
C ASN A 67 0.40 22.85 5.69
N LEU A 68 1.19 23.84 5.24
CA LEU A 68 2.66 23.72 5.02
C LEU A 68 3.43 23.21 6.24
N SER A 69 2.99 23.56 7.45
CA SER A 69 3.59 23.16 8.72
C SER A 69 3.25 21.72 9.15
N ASP A 70 2.35 21.05 8.43
CA ASP A 70 1.96 19.65 8.67
C ASP A 70 2.49 18.69 7.59
N LEU A 71 3.23 19.22 6.61
CA LEU A 71 3.86 18.43 5.56
C LEU A 71 5.15 17.83 6.10
N LYS A 72 5.01 16.67 6.73
CA LYS A 72 6.14 15.90 7.28
C LYS A 72 7.26 15.72 6.26
N GLU A 73 6.94 15.62 4.97
CA GLU A 73 7.91 15.52 3.88
C GLU A 73 8.69 16.83 3.67
N ILE A 74 8.02 17.99 3.72
CA ILE A 74 8.67 19.30 3.61
C ILE A 74 9.49 19.58 4.87
N ASP A 75 8.94 19.33 6.05
CA ASP A 75 9.66 19.46 7.32
C ASP A 75 10.93 18.59 7.30
N LYS A 76 10.81 17.35 6.81
CA LYS A 76 11.96 16.45 6.67
C LYS A 76 12.95 16.93 5.63
N ALA A 77 12.49 17.49 4.51
CA ALA A 77 13.37 18.09 3.51
C ALA A 77 14.13 19.30 4.09
N ILE A 78 13.47 20.17 4.84
CA ILE A 78 14.11 21.31 5.51
C ILE A 78 15.13 20.81 6.55
N GLU A 79 14.78 19.80 7.36
CA GLU A 79 15.70 19.14 8.31
C GLU A 79 16.95 18.60 7.61
N LYS A 80 16.80 18.08 6.39
CA LYS A 80 17.90 17.57 5.57
C LYS A 80 18.68 18.68 4.84
N GLY A 81 18.36 19.95 5.06
CA GLY A 81 19.08 21.11 4.53
C GLY A 81 18.61 21.58 3.14
N TYR A 82 17.49 21.06 2.64
CA TYR A 82 16.89 21.54 1.39
C TYR A 82 16.26 22.91 1.60
N LYS A 83 16.30 23.76 0.56
CA LYS A 83 15.72 25.11 0.57
C LYS A 83 14.44 25.15 -0.26
N LEU A 84 13.34 25.57 0.35
CA LEU A 84 12.09 25.80 -0.36
C LEU A 84 12.21 27.06 -1.23
N GLN A 85 11.99 26.93 -2.54
CA GLN A 85 12.14 28.05 -3.47
C GLN A 85 10.81 28.77 -3.73
N LYS A 86 9.75 28.02 -4.05
CA LYS A 86 8.45 28.56 -4.42
C LYS A 86 7.35 27.55 -4.12
N ILE A 87 6.21 28.06 -3.65
CA ILE A 87 4.96 27.30 -3.50
C ILE A 87 4.00 27.82 -4.57
N TYR A 88 3.38 26.92 -5.33
CA TYR A 88 2.47 27.27 -6.43
C TYR A 88 1.01 27.25 -5.98
N GLU A 89 0.64 26.26 -5.18
CA GLU A 89 -0.72 26.06 -4.69
C GLU A 89 -0.66 25.27 -3.38
N LEU A 90 -1.59 25.56 -2.47
CA LEU A 90 -1.73 24.87 -1.19
C LEU A 90 -3.22 24.66 -0.92
N GLU A 91 -3.64 23.40 -0.88
CA GLU A 91 -4.94 23.02 -0.35
C GLU A 91 -4.79 22.65 1.12
N HIS A 92 -5.78 23.02 1.95
CA HIS A 92 -5.78 22.75 3.38
C HIS A 92 -7.13 22.18 3.83
N PHE A 93 -7.09 21.08 4.56
CA PHE A 93 -8.25 20.53 5.25
C PHE A 93 -8.32 21.07 6.68
N GLU A 94 -9.25 21.98 6.95
CA GLU A 94 -9.45 22.58 8.29
C GLU A 94 -9.71 21.55 9.39
N LYS A 95 -10.32 20.42 9.01
CA LYS A 95 -10.71 19.35 9.93
C LYS A 95 -9.98 18.07 9.58
N THR A 96 -9.33 17.50 10.58
CA THR A 96 -8.73 16.18 10.51
C THR A 96 -9.37 15.27 11.56
N SER A 97 -9.36 13.96 11.31
CA SER A 97 -9.88 12.97 12.24
C SER A 97 -9.02 11.73 12.21
N THR A 98 -8.88 11.09 13.36
CA THR A 98 -8.24 9.77 13.49
C THR A 98 -9.27 8.63 13.57
N ASP A 99 -10.56 8.95 13.52
CA ASP A 99 -11.64 8.00 13.82
C ASP A 99 -12.32 7.40 12.59
N ILE A 100 -12.30 8.09 11.43
CA ILE A 100 -13.06 7.71 10.22
C ILE A 100 -12.78 6.25 9.80
N PHE A 101 -11.54 5.81 9.87
CA PHE A 101 -11.13 4.45 9.50
C PHE A 101 -10.79 3.55 10.70
N LYS A 102 -10.91 4.07 11.93
CA LYS A 102 -10.49 3.36 13.13
C LYS A 102 -11.17 2.00 13.24
N LEU A 103 -12.50 1.97 13.12
CA LEU A 103 -13.28 0.73 13.18
C LEU A 103 -12.91 -0.25 12.06
N TYR A 104 -12.69 0.24 10.83
CA TYR A 104 -12.29 -0.59 9.69
C TYR A 104 -10.92 -1.24 9.95
N VAL A 105 -9.92 -0.41 10.27
CA VAL A 105 -8.55 -0.86 10.54
C VAL A 105 -8.53 -1.82 11.72
N ASP A 106 -9.25 -1.49 12.80
CA ASP A 106 -9.37 -2.32 14.00
C ASP A 106 -9.97 -3.69 13.69
N THR A 107 -11.03 -3.73 12.89
CA THR A 107 -11.70 -4.97 12.47
C THR A 107 -10.75 -5.89 11.70
N PHE A 108 -10.08 -5.38 10.67
CA PHE A 108 -9.19 -6.22 9.85
C PHE A 108 -7.84 -6.50 10.53
N MET A 109 -7.37 -5.61 11.40
CA MET A 109 -6.21 -5.91 12.26
C MET A 109 -6.53 -7.04 13.22
N LYS A 110 -7.70 -7.03 13.85
CA LYS A 110 -8.20 -8.13 14.70
C LYS A 110 -8.21 -9.44 13.91
N TYR A 111 -8.89 -9.51 12.77
CA TYR A 111 -8.95 -10.74 11.97
C TYR A 111 -7.58 -11.23 11.52
N LYS A 112 -6.68 -10.32 11.11
CA LYS A 112 -5.32 -10.67 10.70
C LYS A 112 -4.54 -11.33 11.84
N GLN A 113 -4.74 -10.89 13.08
CA GLN A 113 -4.04 -11.41 14.24
C GLN A 113 -4.65 -12.71 14.76
N GLU A 114 -5.98 -12.78 14.86
CA GLU A 114 -6.69 -14.02 15.18
C GLU A 114 -6.31 -15.14 14.19
N ALA A 115 -6.26 -14.81 12.90
CA ALA A 115 -5.89 -15.75 11.84
C ALA A 115 -4.38 -16.03 11.75
N SER A 116 -3.52 -15.21 12.37
CA SER A 116 -2.08 -15.50 12.38
C SER A 116 -1.79 -16.74 13.22
N GLY A 117 -2.51 -16.90 14.33
CA GLY A 117 -2.34 -18.01 15.26
C GLY A 117 -0.90 -18.16 15.77
N CYS A 118 -0.69 -19.16 16.62
CA CYS A 118 0.66 -19.66 16.90
C CYS A 118 0.97 -20.78 15.91
N LYS A 119 2.10 -20.70 15.21
CA LYS A 119 2.60 -21.75 14.31
C LYS A 119 3.24 -22.90 15.10
N CYS A 120 2.59 -23.40 16.13
CA CYS A 120 2.98 -24.67 16.72
C CYS A 120 2.20 -25.76 15.97
N ASP A 121 2.84 -26.37 14.96
CA ASP A 121 2.24 -27.54 14.31
C ASP A 121 2.19 -28.68 15.34
N PRO A 122 1.00 -29.18 15.74
CA PRO A 122 0.89 -30.21 16.78
C PRO A 122 1.56 -31.54 16.42
N LYS A 123 1.84 -31.80 15.12
CA LYS A 123 2.60 -33.00 14.69
C LYS A 123 4.10 -32.86 14.90
N TYR A 124 4.64 -31.63 15.00
CA TYR A 124 6.08 -31.37 15.04
C TYR A 124 6.54 -30.58 16.28
N CYS A 125 5.64 -29.96 17.03
CA CYS A 125 5.95 -29.22 18.25
C CYS A 125 5.73 -30.05 19.52
N LYS A 126 6.69 -29.94 20.46
CA LYS A 126 6.57 -30.50 21.80
C LYS A 126 5.61 -29.64 22.66
N PRO A 127 5.01 -30.21 23.74
CA PRO A 127 4.16 -29.47 24.67
C PRO A 127 4.82 -28.21 25.27
N ASP A 128 6.14 -28.24 25.47
CA ASP A 128 6.95 -27.14 26.00
C ASP A 128 7.70 -26.37 24.89
N CYS A 129 7.00 -26.04 23.81
CA CYS A 129 7.60 -25.27 22.72
C CYS A 129 7.78 -23.79 23.13
N GLU A 130 9.03 -23.30 23.16
CA GLU A 130 9.34 -21.90 23.44
C GLU A 130 8.62 -20.93 22.49
N ASN A 131 8.46 -21.28 21.21
CA ASN A 131 7.69 -20.48 20.23
C ASN A 131 6.22 -20.34 20.60
N ASP A 132 5.61 -21.33 21.27
CA ASP A 132 4.21 -21.26 21.71
C ASP A 132 4.06 -20.30 22.90
N LYS A 133 5.02 -20.35 23.85
CA LYS A 133 5.08 -19.43 25.00
C LYS A 133 5.30 -17.99 24.54
N GLU A 134 6.23 -17.76 23.63
CA GLU A 134 6.53 -16.43 23.09
C GLU A 134 5.35 -15.88 22.26
N CYS A 135 4.66 -16.74 21.51
CA CYS A 135 3.47 -16.37 20.76
C CYS A 135 2.30 -15.96 21.67
N LYS A 136 2.04 -16.73 22.74
CA LYS A 136 1.01 -16.39 23.75
C LYS A 136 1.31 -15.06 24.45
N THR A 137 2.57 -14.81 24.81
CA THR A 137 2.99 -13.52 25.39
C THR A 137 2.76 -12.36 24.41
N LYS A 138 3.06 -12.53 23.12
CA LYS A 138 2.77 -11.53 22.07
C LYS A 138 1.27 -11.28 21.93
N ILE A 139 0.45 -12.32 21.93
CA ILE A 139 -1.02 -12.20 21.86
C ILE A 139 -1.56 -11.46 23.08
N GLN A 140 -1.09 -11.81 24.29
CA GLN A 140 -1.50 -11.15 25.53
C GLN A 140 -1.10 -9.67 25.54
N TYR A 141 0.14 -9.37 25.14
CA TYR A 141 0.60 -7.99 24.99
C TYR A 141 -0.28 -7.19 24.03
N ILE A 142 -0.71 -7.81 22.93
CA ILE A 142 -1.61 -7.15 21.99
C ILE A 142 -3.01 -6.96 22.61
N ILE A 143 -3.56 -7.94 23.32
CA ILE A 143 -4.83 -7.78 24.05
C ILE A 143 -4.76 -6.61 25.03
N ASP A 144 -3.65 -6.49 25.75
CA ASP A 144 -3.45 -5.47 26.79
C ASP A 144 -3.23 -4.06 26.21
N ASN A 145 -2.74 -3.96 24.97
CA ASN A 145 -2.32 -2.69 24.35
C ASN A 145 -3.11 -2.31 23.08
N ALA A 146 -3.93 -3.18 22.53
CA ALA A 146 -4.73 -2.88 21.34
C ALA A 146 -6.06 -2.22 21.69
N ALA A 147 -6.45 -1.26 20.86
CA ALA A 147 -7.77 -0.64 20.93
C ALA A 147 -8.93 -1.58 20.50
N TYR A 148 -8.63 -2.76 19.95
CA TYR A 148 -9.63 -3.74 19.50
C TYR A 148 -9.60 -4.98 20.38
N ASN A 149 -10.76 -5.34 20.95
CA ASN A 149 -10.91 -6.54 21.76
C ASN A 149 -10.63 -7.79 20.93
N LEU A 150 -9.43 -8.32 21.07
CA LEU A 150 -8.98 -9.56 20.44
C LEU A 150 -9.43 -10.75 21.29
N ASP A 151 -10.05 -11.75 20.66
CA ASP A 151 -10.60 -12.91 21.34
C ASP A 151 -9.58 -14.04 21.31
N ILE A 152 -8.98 -14.36 22.46
CA ILE A 152 -7.90 -15.35 22.55
C ILE A 152 -8.33 -16.74 22.05
N ASP A 153 -9.60 -17.10 22.25
CA ASP A 153 -10.13 -18.41 21.86
C ASP A 153 -10.26 -18.55 20.33
N LYS A 154 -10.30 -17.42 19.62
CA LYS A 154 -10.34 -17.34 18.15
C LYS A 154 -8.96 -17.29 17.52
N VAL A 155 -7.89 -17.14 18.30
CA VAL A 155 -6.52 -17.09 17.79
C VAL A 155 -6.09 -18.47 17.31
N LYS A 156 -6.31 -18.76 16.04
CA LYS A 156 -6.02 -20.04 15.39
C LYS A 156 -5.42 -19.78 14.03
N HIS A 157 -4.36 -20.53 13.71
CA HIS A 157 -3.66 -20.34 12.45
C HIS A 157 -4.61 -20.60 11.26
N ASN A 158 -4.82 -19.57 10.45
CA ASN A 158 -5.64 -19.61 9.24
C ASN A 158 -5.00 -18.71 8.17
N SER A 159 -4.20 -19.32 7.29
CA SER A 159 -3.47 -18.61 6.25
C SER A 159 -4.37 -17.86 5.28
N GLY A 160 -5.52 -18.42 4.92
CA GLY A 160 -6.49 -17.80 4.00
C GLY A 160 -7.18 -16.58 4.59
N LEU A 161 -7.70 -16.69 5.81
CA LEU A 161 -8.33 -15.55 6.49
C LEU A 161 -7.31 -14.44 6.77
N ARG A 162 -6.09 -14.80 7.16
CA ARG A 162 -5.00 -13.84 7.35
C ARG A 162 -4.67 -13.10 6.05
N PHE A 163 -4.65 -13.81 4.93
CA PHE A 163 -4.42 -13.23 3.61
C PHE A 163 -5.51 -12.24 3.24
N ILE A 164 -6.79 -12.62 3.40
CA ILE A 164 -7.94 -11.73 3.14
C ILE A 164 -7.87 -10.48 4.02
N ALA A 165 -7.67 -10.64 5.34
CA ALA A 165 -7.57 -9.52 6.26
C ALA A 165 -6.41 -8.56 5.91
N LYS A 166 -5.26 -9.11 5.48
CA LYS A 166 -4.14 -8.31 4.99
C LYS A 166 -4.51 -7.56 3.70
N ILE A 167 -5.21 -8.18 2.76
CA ILE A 167 -5.67 -7.53 1.53
C ILE A 167 -6.61 -6.37 1.86
N CYS A 168 -7.59 -6.56 2.74
CA CYS A 168 -8.52 -5.48 3.11
C CYS A 168 -7.77 -4.27 3.69
N LEU A 169 -6.78 -4.49 4.56
CA LEU A 169 -5.95 -3.41 5.12
C LEU A 169 -5.16 -2.66 4.04
N ASN A 170 -4.60 -3.38 3.06
CA ASN A 170 -3.76 -2.79 2.01
C ASN A 170 -4.59 -2.10 0.90
N ASN A 171 -5.74 -2.67 0.53
CA ASN A 171 -6.54 -2.19 -0.59
C ASN A 171 -7.26 -0.87 -0.30
N LEU A 172 -7.55 -0.58 0.97
CA LEU A 172 -8.24 0.66 1.36
C LEU A 172 -7.54 1.89 0.77
N TRP A 173 -6.23 1.99 0.98
CA TRP A 173 -5.43 3.12 0.52
C TRP A 173 -5.25 3.16 -1.00
N GLY A 174 -5.09 1.98 -1.62
CA GLY A 174 -5.02 1.87 -3.07
C GLY A 174 -6.27 2.40 -3.77
N HIS A 175 -7.44 2.26 -3.13
CA HIS A 175 -8.70 2.74 -3.68
C HIS A 175 -8.82 4.28 -3.57
N PHE A 176 -8.34 4.91 -2.50
CA PHE A 176 -8.27 6.38 -2.41
C PHE A 176 -7.24 6.97 -3.38
N GLY A 177 -6.14 6.25 -3.60
CA GLY A 177 -5.10 6.57 -4.58
C GLY A 177 -5.47 6.21 -6.03
N MET A 178 -6.68 5.72 -6.28
CA MET A 178 -7.06 5.19 -7.59
C MET A 178 -7.38 6.33 -8.55
N ARG A 179 -6.71 6.34 -9.71
CA ARG A 179 -7.06 7.28 -10.79
C ARG A 179 -8.51 7.09 -11.23
N ASP A 180 -9.21 8.18 -11.48
CA ASP A 180 -10.62 8.20 -11.89
C ASP A 180 -10.81 8.00 -13.41
N ASN A 181 -9.79 8.29 -14.22
CA ASN A 181 -9.89 8.34 -15.68
C ASN A 181 -9.26 7.10 -16.38
N PHE A 182 -9.75 5.91 -16.04
CA PHE A 182 -9.37 4.68 -16.74
C PHE A 182 -10.04 4.58 -18.10
N THR A 183 -9.32 4.07 -19.10
CA THR A 183 -9.92 3.61 -20.36
C THR A 183 -10.83 2.43 -20.05
N GLN A 184 -12.10 2.56 -20.41
CA GLN A 184 -13.09 1.50 -20.37
C GLN A 184 -12.99 0.66 -21.64
N LYS A 185 -13.28 -0.64 -21.51
CA LYS A 185 -13.26 -1.60 -22.62
C LYS A 185 -14.56 -2.37 -22.63
N GLU A 186 -15.27 -2.34 -23.74
CA GLU A 186 -16.54 -3.06 -23.91
C GLU A 186 -16.53 -3.91 -25.18
N TYR A 187 -16.96 -5.17 -25.03
CA TYR A 187 -17.20 -6.06 -26.16
C TYR A 187 -18.60 -5.79 -26.71
N CYS A 188 -18.65 -5.35 -27.96
CA CYS A 188 -19.85 -4.97 -28.66
C CYS A 188 -20.21 -6.04 -29.70
N PHE A 189 -21.43 -6.58 -29.60
CA PHE A 189 -21.92 -7.63 -30.50
C PHE A 189 -22.91 -7.13 -31.56
N THR A 190 -23.34 -5.88 -31.45
CA THR A 190 -24.32 -5.28 -32.35
C THR A 190 -23.90 -3.86 -32.71
N LEU A 191 -24.29 -3.42 -33.91
CA LEU A 191 -24.08 -2.05 -34.35
C LEU A 191 -24.73 -1.04 -33.39
N GLU A 192 -25.94 -1.35 -32.89
CA GLU A 192 -26.64 -0.50 -31.93
C GLU A 192 -25.78 -0.25 -30.66
N HIS A 193 -25.12 -1.29 -30.14
CA HIS A 193 -24.25 -1.14 -28.98
C HIS A 193 -23.06 -0.22 -29.27
N ILE A 194 -22.41 -0.41 -30.42
CA ILE A 194 -21.27 0.43 -30.85
C ILE A 194 -21.73 1.89 -31.00
N THR A 195 -22.86 2.12 -31.68
CA THR A 195 -23.37 3.49 -31.89
C THR A 195 -23.71 4.20 -30.58
N LYS A 196 -24.25 3.48 -29.58
CA LYS A 196 -24.50 4.04 -28.24
C LYS A 196 -23.24 4.52 -27.54
N ILE A 197 -22.09 3.90 -27.80
CA ILE A 197 -20.80 4.31 -27.22
C ILE A 197 -20.19 5.43 -28.06
N VAL A 198 -20.06 5.22 -29.38
CA VAL A 198 -19.39 6.14 -30.32
C VAL A 198 -20.05 7.52 -30.34
N PHE A 199 -21.38 7.57 -30.28
CA PHE A 199 -22.13 8.83 -30.30
C PHE A 199 -22.50 9.35 -28.91
N ASN A 200 -22.00 8.73 -27.83
CA ASN A 200 -22.21 9.25 -26.48
C ASN A 200 -21.35 10.49 -26.25
N GLU A 201 -21.98 11.64 -26.06
CA GLU A 201 -21.26 12.89 -25.77
C GLU A 201 -20.47 12.85 -24.46
N LYS A 202 -20.76 11.94 -23.54
CA LYS A 202 -19.99 11.74 -22.30
C LYS A 202 -18.65 11.08 -22.54
N TYR A 203 -18.45 10.41 -23.67
CA TYR A 203 -17.24 9.65 -23.95
C TYR A 203 -16.30 10.39 -24.91
N LYS A 204 -15.01 10.11 -24.78
CA LYS A 204 -13.92 10.64 -25.61
C LYS A 204 -12.89 9.54 -25.86
N ASP A 205 -11.93 9.85 -26.73
CA ASP A 205 -10.80 8.95 -27.06
C ASP A 205 -11.29 7.55 -27.49
N ILE A 206 -12.36 7.52 -28.29
CA ILE A 206 -13.04 6.28 -28.68
C ILE A 206 -12.25 5.58 -29.77
N SER A 207 -11.96 4.31 -29.56
CA SER A 207 -11.28 3.42 -30.51
C SER A 207 -12.07 2.13 -30.65
N THR A 208 -12.18 1.60 -31.87
CA THR A 208 -12.86 0.34 -32.13
C THR A 208 -11.93 -0.62 -32.85
N MET A 209 -11.92 -1.88 -32.44
CA MET A 209 -11.16 -2.96 -33.05
C MET A 209 -12.10 -4.13 -33.29
N ILE A 210 -12.23 -4.55 -34.54
CA ILE A 210 -12.97 -5.77 -34.89
C ILE A 210 -12.11 -6.95 -34.46
N LEU A 211 -12.63 -7.78 -33.55
CA LEU A 211 -11.97 -9.00 -33.10
C LEU A 211 -12.42 -10.20 -33.92
N ASP A 212 -13.69 -10.21 -34.33
CA ASP A 212 -14.32 -11.28 -35.11
C ASP A 212 -15.54 -10.73 -35.88
N GLU A 213 -16.18 -11.53 -36.73
CA GLU A 213 -17.34 -11.16 -37.56
C GLU A 213 -18.48 -10.54 -36.75
N ASN A 214 -18.66 -10.95 -35.50
CA ASN A 214 -19.74 -10.50 -34.63
C ASN A 214 -19.25 -9.82 -33.34
N ILE A 215 -17.95 -9.50 -33.22
CA ILE A 215 -17.38 -8.95 -32.00
C ILE A 215 -16.48 -7.76 -32.32
N VAL A 216 -16.84 -6.60 -31.78
CA VAL A 216 -16.05 -5.38 -31.83
C VAL A 216 -15.66 -4.98 -30.41
N LEU A 217 -14.36 -4.89 -30.15
CA LEU A 217 -13.86 -4.28 -28.92
C LEU A 217 -13.87 -2.77 -29.08
N THR A 218 -14.64 -2.09 -28.23
CA THR A 218 -14.67 -0.62 -28.17
C THR A 218 -13.98 -0.16 -26.90
N GLU A 219 -12.98 0.70 -27.05
CA GLU A 219 -12.27 1.35 -25.95
C GLU A 219 -12.65 2.84 -25.92
N TYR A 220 -12.91 3.39 -24.73
CA TYR A 220 -13.27 4.80 -24.58
C TYR A 220 -12.92 5.32 -23.19
N LYS A 221 -12.90 6.65 -23.02
CA LYS A 221 -12.76 7.31 -21.72
C LYS A 221 -13.94 8.22 -21.44
N GLU A 222 -14.31 8.37 -20.18
CA GLU A 222 -15.29 9.37 -19.79
C GLU A 222 -14.67 10.77 -19.80
N LYS A 223 -15.42 11.76 -20.28
CA LYS A 223 -15.00 13.16 -20.23
C LYS A 223 -15.03 13.61 -18.77
N LYS A 224 -13.92 14.15 -18.26
CA LYS A 224 -13.89 14.82 -16.96
C LYS A 224 -14.71 16.10 -17.04
N ASN A 225 -15.91 16.09 -16.48
CA ASN A 225 -16.67 17.32 -16.24
C ASN A 225 -16.09 18.02 -15.01
N ILE A 226 -15.28 19.04 -15.24
CA ILE A 226 -14.64 19.87 -14.21
C ILE A 226 -15.70 20.58 -13.33
N LEU A 227 -16.92 20.76 -13.83
CA LEU A 227 -18.00 21.48 -13.16
C LEU A 227 -18.63 20.74 -11.95
N ASN A 228 -18.47 19.42 -11.84
CA ASN A 228 -19.07 18.66 -10.72
C ASN A 228 -18.16 18.56 -9.48
N LEU A 229 -16.94 19.10 -9.52
CA LEU A 229 -16.00 19.08 -8.40
C LEU A 229 -16.13 20.30 -7.46
N ILE A 230 -17.01 21.26 -7.76
CA ILE A 230 -17.21 22.52 -7.00
C ILE A 230 -18.48 22.46 -6.13
N GLN A 231 -19.11 21.29 -5.97
CA GLN A 231 -20.28 21.12 -5.10
C GLN A 231 -20.03 20.07 -4.01
N VAL A 232 -19.13 20.38 -3.08
CA VAL A 232 -19.11 19.80 -1.73
C VAL A 232 -18.78 20.90 -0.73
#